data_AF-A0A132BEU8-F1
#
_entry.id   AF-A0A132BEU8-F1
#
_cell.length_a   1.000
_cell.length_b   1.000
_cell.length_c   1.000
_cell.angle_alpha   90.00
_cell.angle_beta   90.00
_cell.angle_gamma   90.00
#
_symmetry.space_group_name_H-M   'P 1'
#
loop_
_entity.id
_entity.type
_entity.pdbx_description
1 polymer ?
#
loop_
_entity_poly.entity_id
_entity_poly.type
_entity_poly.pdbx_seq_one_letter_code
_entity_poly.pdbx_strand_id
1 'polypeptide(L)'
;MLQFLTNLTATTSSCLIFRALCSGRPANFIELAFSKVPHLHLEEHTWQDIEDFLHTNIRTVTDHLPPDERRDRIIAEIVPEVVGKSEGVFMWASVVVEDLLTLIAAGREEELYEKIKELPPELESLYASIIAKIPPRSRHHTYNYLQLQVSAGHGENAPHNLLGIMLASFPPEQVRTAPSNIDRWSDDAKIVACHRTRRMLRDNCSGFVKLPHFNPSWSKEEQVNRFCCGEVYVHKSVKDYLFNKESFKKVWSGIDQKLLIHSHLQRVSFCFHLLKVDFVTRYQAVPRIWRNEDSVLVAVPKLFLKAVSVGEVDEKLDLSVTWLLALENLVRTKASSLTEIVDFYDATFVLEYRNFERCTNDPPFEAWNTNMLCLAVSYGLIPYIKAYVHRNLHLRKGRPLLHYLFGAYVELSYDTFEPVAKILHRHGSRFDQVFNGRTTWEYILIHMQFGVYINSWERDGYDKILILCLEQGANPNQKINLPT
;
A
#
# COMPACT_ATOMS: atom_id res chain seq x y z
N MET A 1 2.46 15.55 23.11
CA MET A 1 2.17 16.62 22.13
C MET A 1 1.65 17.90 22.79
N LEU A 2 0.54 17.87 23.54
CA LEU A 2 -0.02 19.07 24.20
C LEU A 2 1.01 19.81 25.06
N GLN A 3 1.68 19.08 25.97
CA GLN A 3 2.73 19.62 26.84
C GLN A 3 3.94 20.17 26.07
N PHE A 4 4.26 19.58 24.91
CA PHE A 4 5.30 20.10 24.03
C PHE A 4 4.90 21.45 23.44
N LEU A 5 3.67 21.58 22.93
CA LEU A 5 3.15 22.85 22.41
C LEU A 5 3.07 23.93 23.51
N THR A 6 2.63 23.58 24.71
CA THR A 6 2.58 24.50 25.87
C THR A 6 3.98 24.96 26.30
N ASN A 7 4.98 24.08 26.27
CA ASN A 7 6.36 24.48 26.57
C ASN A 7 6.93 25.39 25.49
N LEU A 8 6.59 25.14 24.22
CA LEU A 8 7.06 25.94 23.08
C LEU A 8 6.55 27.38 23.13
N THR A 9 5.30 27.60 23.57
CA THR A 9 4.73 28.94 23.77
C THR A 9 5.32 29.67 24.99
N ALA A 10 5.86 28.94 25.97
CA ALA A 10 6.48 29.52 27.17
C ALA A 10 7.97 29.86 27.01
N THR A 11 8.66 29.32 25.99
CA THR A 11 10.13 29.41 25.82
C THR A 11 10.56 30.57 24.90
N THR A 12 9.67 31.53 24.60
CA THR A 12 9.98 32.67 23.73
C THR A 12 11.05 33.58 24.37
N SER A 13 12.22 33.65 23.75
CA SER A 13 13.31 34.58 24.09
C SER A 13 13.34 35.75 23.12
N SER A 14 14.00 36.86 23.49
CA SER A 14 14.07 38.09 22.68
C SER A 14 14.70 37.91 21.29
N CYS A 15 15.36 36.79 21.00
CA CYS A 15 16.00 36.51 19.71
C CYS A 15 15.23 35.54 18.81
N LEU A 16 14.15 34.90 19.27
CA LEU A 16 13.46 33.87 18.47
C LEU A 16 11.94 33.86 18.70
N ILE A 17 11.18 34.14 17.65
CA ILE A 17 9.71 34.15 17.66
C ILE A 17 9.22 32.89 16.95
N PHE A 18 8.55 32.00 17.68
CA PHE A 18 7.86 30.84 17.12
C PHE A 18 6.38 31.13 16.89
N ARG A 19 5.87 30.78 15.71
CA ARG A 19 4.43 30.79 15.39
C ARG A 19 4.02 29.37 15.03
N ALA A 20 2.97 28.87 15.67
CA ALA A 20 2.43 27.54 15.42
C ALA A 20 1.00 27.66 14.88
N LEU A 21 0.71 26.95 13.80
CA LEU A 21 -0.64 26.71 13.30
C LEU A 21 -0.95 25.23 13.55
N CYS A 22 -1.99 24.96 14.34
CA CYS A 22 -2.42 23.60 14.65
C CYS A 22 -3.80 23.37 14.05
N SER A 23 -3.99 22.23 13.38
CA SER A 23 -5.29 21.77 12.89
C SER A 23 -5.57 20.38 13.44
N GLY A 24 -6.82 20.13 13.82
CA GLY A 24 -7.24 18.90 14.47
C GLY A 24 -8.76 18.79 14.53
N ARG A 25 -9.26 17.65 15.02
CA ARG A 25 -10.68 17.48 15.30
C ARG A 25 -11.04 18.17 16.62
N PRO A 26 -12.27 18.67 16.78
CA PRO A 26 -12.76 19.19 18.06
C PRO A 26 -12.56 18.14 19.15
N ALA A 27 -11.97 18.56 20.25
CA ALA A 27 -11.82 17.73 21.44
C ALA A 27 -11.82 18.64 22.65
N ASN A 28 -12.70 18.36 23.62
CA ASN A 28 -12.93 19.22 24.77
C ASN A 28 -11.63 19.62 25.49
N PHE A 29 -10.67 18.69 25.61
CA PHE A 29 -9.39 18.99 26.26
C PHE A 29 -8.50 19.94 25.45
N ILE A 30 -8.58 19.92 24.11
CA ILE A 30 -7.84 20.85 23.24
C ILE A 30 -8.47 22.23 23.32
N GLU A 31 -9.79 22.33 23.21
CA GLU A 31 -10.52 23.59 23.34
C GLU A 31 -10.28 24.24 24.71
N LEU A 32 -10.35 23.46 25.79
CA LEU A 32 -10.05 23.96 27.13
C LEU A 32 -8.60 24.46 27.24
N ALA A 33 -7.63 23.68 26.74
CA ALA A 33 -6.21 24.02 26.83
C ALA A 33 -5.82 25.25 25.99
N PHE A 34 -6.50 25.49 24.87
CA PHE A 34 -6.17 26.57 23.93
C PHE A 34 -7.26 27.64 23.81
N SER A 35 -8.24 27.67 24.71
CA SER A 35 -9.35 28.65 24.72
C SER A 35 -8.91 30.13 24.68
N LYS A 36 -7.69 30.43 25.14
CA LYS A 36 -7.09 31.78 25.17
C LYS A 36 -6.30 32.13 23.91
N VAL A 37 -6.13 31.21 22.97
CA VAL A 37 -5.37 31.37 21.73
C VAL A 37 -6.36 31.60 20.58
N PRO A 38 -6.02 32.40 19.56
CA PRO A 38 -6.85 32.51 18.37
C PRO A 38 -7.12 31.13 17.76
N HIS A 39 -8.40 30.82 17.56
CA HIS A 39 -8.86 29.58 16.96
C HIS A 39 -9.96 29.88 15.94
N LEU A 40 -10.16 28.93 15.04
CA LEU A 40 -11.11 29.02 13.94
C LEU A 40 -11.84 27.69 13.86
N HIS A 41 -13.17 27.71 13.91
CA HIS A 41 -14.00 26.55 13.60
C HIS A 41 -14.24 26.53 12.09
N LEU A 42 -13.65 25.58 11.38
CA LEU A 42 -13.70 25.57 9.91
C LEU A 42 -15.14 25.43 9.40
N GLU A 43 -15.95 24.62 10.07
CA GLU A 43 -17.36 24.39 9.78
C GLU A 43 -18.22 25.67 9.80
N GLU A 44 -17.81 26.71 10.52
CA GLU A 44 -18.52 28.00 10.55
C GLU A 44 -18.23 28.86 9.32
N HIS A 45 -17.24 28.49 8.50
CA HIS A 45 -16.72 29.31 7.40
C HIS A 45 -16.80 28.65 6.02
N THR A 46 -17.35 27.44 5.91
CA THR A 46 -17.44 26.67 4.66
C THR A 46 -18.76 26.85 3.92
N TRP A 47 -19.71 27.59 4.47
CA TRP A 47 -21.07 27.73 3.93
C TRP A 47 -21.07 28.19 2.46
N GLN A 48 -20.32 29.25 2.15
CA GLN A 48 -20.19 29.77 0.78
C GLN A 48 -19.50 28.77 -0.16
N ASP A 49 -18.44 28.12 0.31
CA ASP A 49 -17.71 27.12 -0.49
C ASP A 49 -18.60 25.93 -0.84
N ILE A 50 -19.46 25.50 0.08
CA ILE A 50 -20.43 24.42 -0.14
C ILE A 50 -21.51 24.87 -1.14
N GLU A 51 -22.04 26.08 -1.00
CA GLU A 51 -23.00 26.67 -1.93
C GLU A 51 -22.43 26.72 -3.36
N ASP A 52 -21.24 27.28 -3.53
CA ASP A 52 -20.55 27.38 -4.82
C ASP A 52 -20.25 26.00 -5.43
N PHE A 53 -19.84 25.04 -4.58
CA PHE A 53 -19.64 23.64 -4.97
C PHE A 53 -20.92 23.01 -5.50
N LEU A 54 -22.05 23.18 -4.79
CA LEU A 54 -23.33 22.60 -5.19
C LEU A 54 -23.84 23.25 -6.48
N HIS A 55 -23.77 24.56 -6.60
CA HIS A 55 -24.13 25.26 -7.83
C HIS A 55 -23.36 24.74 -9.03
N THR A 56 -22.03 24.61 -8.89
CA THR A 56 -21.16 24.12 -9.95
C THR A 56 -21.53 22.70 -10.37
N ASN A 57 -21.77 21.80 -9.40
CA ASN A 57 -22.09 20.40 -9.70
C ASN A 57 -23.51 20.24 -10.28
N ILE A 58 -24.52 20.88 -9.71
CA ILE A 58 -25.91 20.79 -10.20
C ILE A 58 -26.01 21.31 -11.64
N ARG A 59 -25.32 22.42 -11.94
CA ARG A 59 -25.24 22.99 -13.30
C ARG A 59 -24.73 22.00 -14.34
N THR A 60 -23.85 21.07 -13.98
CA THR A 60 -23.35 20.06 -14.94
C THR A 60 -24.44 19.18 -15.53
N VAL A 61 -25.57 19.01 -14.84
CA VAL A 61 -26.72 18.24 -15.34
C VAL A 61 -27.82 19.18 -15.81
N THR A 62 -28.11 20.25 -15.05
CA THR A 62 -29.22 21.14 -15.36
C THR A 62 -28.98 22.03 -16.58
N ASP A 63 -27.72 22.32 -16.94
CA ASP A 63 -27.41 23.14 -18.13
C ASP A 63 -27.76 22.42 -19.44
N HIS A 64 -27.95 21.11 -19.39
CA HIS A 64 -28.46 20.30 -20.51
C HIS A 64 -29.99 20.22 -20.55
N LEU A 65 -30.68 20.71 -19.52
CA LEU A 65 -32.14 20.80 -19.51
C LEU A 65 -32.61 22.06 -20.26
N PRO A 66 -33.85 22.07 -20.78
CA PRO A 66 -34.45 23.28 -21.32
C PRO A 66 -34.36 24.43 -20.31
N PRO A 67 -34.05 25.67 -20.76
CA PRO A 67 -34.06 26.84 -19.88
C PRO A 67 -35.50 27.24 -19.58
N ASP A 68 -36.13 26.51 -18.68
CA ASP A 68 -37.48 26.75 -18.16
C ASP A 68 -37.45 27.03 -16.65
N GLU A 69 -38.60 27.39 -16.08
CA GLU A 69 -38.72 27.64 -14.63
C GLU A 69 -38.28 26.43 -13.79
N ARG A 70 -38.29 25.20 -14.34
CA ARG A 70 -37.92 23.98 -13.62
C ARG A 70 -36.43 23.96 -13.33
N ARG A 71 -35.58 24.38 -14.28
CA ARG A 71 -34.12 24.49 -14.07
C ARG A 71 -33.78 25.43 -12.91
N ASP A 72 -34.39 26.60 -12.87
CA ASP A 72 -34.08 27.62 -11.85
C ASP A 72 -34.63 27.23 -10.47
N ARG A 73 -35.80 26.57 -10.41
CA ARG A 73 -36.38 26.05 -9.16
C ARG A 73 -35.50 25.01 -8.48
N ILE A 74 -34.92 24.07 -9.24
CA ILE A 74 -34.04 23.03 -8.68
C ILE A 74 -32.88 23.68 -7.93
N ILE A 75 -32.23 24.68 -8.52
CA ILE A 75 -31.10 25.35 -7.88
C ILE A 75 -31.56 26.13 -6.64
N ALA A 76 -32.64 26.91 -6.77
CA ALA A 76 -33.14 27.77 -5.70
C ALA A 76 -33.67 26.99 -4.47
N GLU A 77 -34.24 25.81 -4.67
CA GLU A 77 -34.82 25.01 -3.59
C GLU A 77 -33.81 24.03 -2.97
N ILE A 78 -32.96 23.42 -3.79
CA ILE A 78 -32.10 22.31 -3.33
C ILE A 78 -30.82 22.81 -2.66
N VAL A 79 -30.20 23.86 -3.19
CA VAL A 79 -28.92 24.35 -2.67
C VAL A 79 -29.04 24.79 -1.20
N PRO A 80 -30.01 25.63 -0.81
CA PRO A 80 -30.14 26.07 0.59
C PRO A 80 -30.39 24.92 1.57
N GLU A 81 -31.19 23.92 1.17
CA GLU A 81 -31.51 22.75 2.00
C GLU A 81 -30.27 21.89 2.26
N VAL A 82 -29.47 21.61 1.23
CA VAL A 82 -28.22 20.83 1.36
C VAL A 82 -27.18 21.60 2.16
N VAL A 83 -27.06 22.91 1.90
CA VAL A 83 -26.17 23.81 2.65
C VAL A 83 -26.55 23.79 4.14
N GLY A 84 -27.81 24.07 4.46
CA GLY A 84 -28.38 24.03 5.81
C GLY A 84 -28.09 22.73 6.54
N LYS A 85 -28.37 21.61 5.89
CA LYS A 85 -28.27 20.28 6.49
C LYS A 85 -26.83 19.76 6.64
N SER A 86 -25.90 20.32 5.88
CA SER A 86 -24.49 19.95 5.98
C SER A 86 -23.83 20.42 7.27
N GLU A 87 -24.39 21.42 7.96
CA GLU A 87 -23.81 22.06 9.15
C GLU A 87 -22.33 22.44 8.94
N GLY A 88 -21.99 22.92 7.73
CA GLY A 88 -20.62 23.26 7.35
C GLY A 88 -19.71 22.07 6.99
N VAL A 89 -20.19 20.84 7.11
CA VAL A 89 -19.40 19.63 6.80
C VAL A 89 -19.37 19.40 5.29
N PHE A 90 -18.32 19.89 4.62
CA PHE A 90 -18.15 19.77 3.16
C PHE A 90 -18.24 18.31 2.66
N MET A 91 -17.74 17.36 3.45
CA MET A 91 -17.82 15.93 3.13
C MET A 91 -19.27 15.45 3.02
N TRP A 92 -20.17 15.94 3.87
CA TRP A 92 -21.58 15.62 3.82
C TRP A 92 -22.18 16.08 2.49
N ALA A 93 -21.98 17.35 2.13
CA ALA A 93 -22.47 17.91 0.86
C ALA A 93 -21.89 17.15 -0.35
N SER A 94 -20.61 16.78 -0.32
CA SER A 94 -19.96 16.04 -1.41
C SER A 94 -20.50 14.64 -1.63
N VAL A 95 -20.99 13.98 -0.58
CA VAL A 95 -21.59 12.65 -0.65
C VAL A 95 -23.04 12.74 -1.15
N VAL A 96 -23.77 13.73 -0.67
CA VAL A 96 -25.19 13.92 -1.00
C VAL A 96 -25.38 14.37 -2.44
N VAL A 97 -24.53 15.26 -2.95
CA VAL A 97 -24.68 15.81 -4.30
C VAL A 97 -24.69 14.72 -5.37
N GLU A 98 -23.92 13.64 -5.24
CA GLU A 98 -23.90 12.56 -6.25
C GLU A 98 -25.25 11.84 -6.39
N ASP A 99 -25.94 11.58 -5.27
CA ASP A 99 -27.28 10.99 -5.26
C ASP A 99 -28.30 11.96 -5.91
N LEU A 100 -28.18 13.26 -5.63
CA LEU A 100 -29.06 14.30 -6.20
C LEU A 100 -28.87 14.45 -7.71
N LEU A 101 -27.62 14.50 -8.19
CA LEU A 101 -27.32 14.55 -9.64
C LEU A 101 -27.91 13.35 -10.38
N THR A 102 -27.91 12.18 -9.75
CA THR A 102 -28.49 10.96 -10.32
C THR A 102 -30.02 11.07 -10.47
N LEU A 103 -30.71 11.66 -9.50
CA LEU A 103 -32.15 11.90 -9.57
C LEU A 103 -32.50 12.95 -10.65
N ILE A 104 -31.74 14.04 -10.73
CA ILE A 104 -31.91 15.08 -11.75
C ILE A 104 -31.71 14.49 -13.15
N ALA A 105 -30.63 13.73 -13.35
CA ALA A 105 -30.34 13.09 -14.63
C ALA A 105 -31.41 12.04 -15.03
N ALA A 106 -32.11 11.47 -14.06
CA ALA A 106 -33.22 10.55 -14.28
C ALA A 106 -34.58 11.25 -14.48
N GLY A 107 -34.64 12.58 -14.36
CA GLY A 107 -35.89 13.36 -14.44
C GLY A 107 -36.85 13.09 -13.29
N ARG A 108 -36.32 12.79 -12.08
CA ARG A 108 -37.07 12.50 -10.85
C ARG A 108 -36.86 13.61 -9.82
N GLU A 109 -36.97 14.86 -10.23
CA GLU A 109 -36.65 16.01 -9.37
C GLU A 109 -37.66 16.22 -8.26
N GLU A 110 -38.89 15.75 -8.45
CA GLU A 110 -39.94 15.72 -7.43
C GLU A 110 -39.53 14.96 -6.17
N GLU A 111 -38.59 14.01 -6.28
CA GLU A 111 -38.09 13.23 -5.16
C GLU A 111 -36.94 13.91 -4.40
N LEU A 112 -36.35 14.99 -4.93
CA LEU A 112 -35.14 15.60 -4.36
C LEU A 112 -35.39 16.12 -2.95
N TYR A 113 -36.50 16.83 -2.73
CA TYR A 113 -36.80 17.43 -1.43
C TYR A 113 -37.02 16.36 -0.35
N GLU A 114 -37.85 15.35 -0.66
CA GLU A 114 -38.08 14.22 0.24
C GLU A 114 -36.77 13.48 0.53
N LYS A 115 -35.95 13.27 -0.51
CA LYS A 115 -34.65 12.62 -0.36
C LYS A 115 -33.75 13.37 0.59
N ILE A 116 -33.64 14.69 0.45
CA ILE A 116 -32.80 15.52 1.34
C ILE A 116 -33.32 15.45 2.76
N LYS A 117 -34.64 15.50 2.97
CA LYS A 117 -35.27 15.42 4.29
C LYS A 117 -34.99 14.10 5.00
N GLU A 118 -34.94 12.97 4.29
CA GLU A 118 -34.62 11.65 4.84
C GLU A 118 -33.16 11.49 5.27
N LEU A 119 -32.23 12.25 4.70
CA LEU A 119 -30.81 12.13 5.04
C LEU A 119 -30.56 12.61 6.48
N PRO A 120 -29.74 11.92 7.27
CA PRO A 120 -29.39 12.41 8.60
C PRO A 120 -28.38 13.56 8.50
N PRO A 121 -28.44 14.57 9.40
CA PRO A 121 -27.45 15.66 9.42
C PRO A 121 -26.07 15.16 9.89
N GLU A 122 -26.02 14.14 10.76
CA GLU A 122 -24.74 13.61 11.23
C GLU A 122 -24.04 12.75 10.17
N LEU A 123 -22.75 13.04 9.93
CA LEU A 123 -21.95 12.37 8.91
C LEU A 123 -21.85 10.85 9.11
N GLU A 124 -21.76 10.37 10.35
CA GLU A 124 -21.69 8.93 10.65
C GLU A 124 -23.02 8.22 10.34
N SER A 125 -24.15 8.86 10.68
CA SER A 125 -25.48 8.38 10.32
C SER A 125 -25.65 8.35 8.79
N LEU A 126 -25.10 9.35 8.08
CA LEU A 126 -25.11 9.38 6.61
C LEU A 126 -24.35 8.17 6.06
N TYR A 127 -23.16 7.87 6.57
CA TYR A 127 -22.41 6.67 6.18
C TYR A 127 -23.16 5.38 6.50
N ALA A 128 -23.82 5.28 7.66
CA ALA A 128 -24.66 4.13 7.99
C ALA A 128 -25.77 3.90 6.94
N SER A 129 -26.41 4.99 6.50
CA SER A 129 -27.47 4.94 5.48
C SER A 129 -26.95 4.43 4.13
N ILE A 130 -25.74 4.81 3.73
CA ILE A 130 -25.11 4.35 2.49
C ILE A 130 -24.81 2.85 2.57
N ILE A 131 -24.29 2.37 3.71
CA ILE A 131 -24.01 0.93 3.90
C ILE A 131 -25.29 0.11 3.91
N ALA A 132 -26.36 0.66 4.49
CA ALA A 132 -27.67 0.02 4.50
C ALA A 132 -28.22 -0.21 3.09
N LYS A 133 -27.98 0.72 2.15
CA LYS A 133 -28.37 0.61 0.74
C LYS A 133 -27.59 -0.50 -0.01
N ILE A 134 -26.37 -0.85 0.42
CA ILE A 134 -25.58 -1.89 -0.24
C ILE A 134 -26.21 -3.27 0.01
N PRO A 135 -26.56 -4.04 -1.05
CA PRO A 135 -27.14 -5.37 -0.91
C PRO A 135 -26.25 -6.25 -0.02
N PRO A 136 -26.81 -7.03 0.95
CA PRO A 136 -26.02 -7.85 1.86
C PRO A 136 -25.02 -8.76 1.15
N ARG A 137 -25.44 -9.36 0.03
CA ARG A 137 -24.58 -10.22 -0.82
C ARG A 137 -23.37 -9.50 -1.41
N SER A 138 -23.39 -8.18 -1.51
CA SER A 138 -22.33 -7.37 -2.13
C SER A 138 -21.41 -6.69 -1.11
N ARG A 139 -21.79 -6.63 0.17
CA ARG A 139 -21.03 -5.92 1.21
C ARG A 139 -19.59 -6.44 1.38
N HIS A 140 -19.37 -7.73 1.13
CA HIS A 140 -18.02 -8.30 1.16
C HIS A 140 -17.11 -7.67 0.08
N HIS A 141 -17.62 -7.34 -1.11
CA HIS A 141 -16.86 -6.62 -2.12
C HIS A 141 -16.47 -5.23 -1.61
N THR A 142 -17.42 -4.47 -1.09
CA THR A 142 -17.18 -3.14 -0.50
C THR A 142 -16.09 -3.19 0.56
N TYR A 143 -16.21 -4.14 1.49
CA TYR A 143 -15.24 -4.37 2.55
C TYR A 143 -13.84 -4.66 1.98
N ASN A 144 -13.74 -5.66 1.10
CA ASN A 144 -12.49 -6.10 0.50
C ASN A 144 -11.78 -4.96 -0.28
N TYR A 145 -12.54 -4.03 -0.88
CA TYR A 145 -11.99 -2.84 -1.54
C TYR A 145 -11.51 -1.78 -0.57
N LEU A 146 -12.33 -1.44 0.41
CA LEU A 146 -12.00 -0.36 1.34
C LEU A 146 -10.87 -0.76 2.28
N GLN A 147 -10.77 -2.05 2.64
CA GLN A 147 -9.70 -2.54 3.50
C GLN A 147 -8.32 -2.36 2.84
N LEU A 148 -8.21 -2.51 1.51
CA LEU A 148 -6.98 -2.21 0.76
C LEU A 148 -6.53 -0.76 0.92
N GLN A 149 -7.48 0.18 0.92
CA GLN A 149 -7.22 1.61 1.07
C GLN A 149 -6.88 2.03 2.50
N VAL A 150 -7.32 1.26 3.50
CA VAL A 150 -7.14 1.59 4.91
C VAL A 150 -5.90 0.95 5.50
N SER A 151 -5.58 -0.28 5.09
CA SER A 151 -4.49 -1.04 5.66
C SER A 151 -3.10 -0.63 5.12
N ALA A 152 -3.06 0.20 4.08
CA ALA A 152 -1.88 0.98 3.73
C ALA A 152 -1.73 2.15 4.71
N GLY A 153 -0.92 1.95 5.74
CA GLY A 153 -0.37 3.08 6.49
C GLY A 153 0.31 4.07 5.53
N HIS A 154 0.31 5.34 5.90
CA HIS A 154 0.89 6.49 5.20
C HIS A 154 2.00 6.13 4.18
N GLY A 155 1.63 5.85 2.92
CA GLY A 155 2.54 5.92 1.78
C GLY A 155 3.04 4.61 1.14
N GLU A 156 2.87 3.42 1.72
CA GLU A 156 3.57 2.25 1.17
C GLU A 156 2.66 1.01 0.94
N ASN A 157 2.54 0.60 -0.33
CA ASN A 157 2.14 -0.73 -0.80
C ASN A 157 0.66 -1.04 -1.03
N ALA A 158 -0.18 -0.02 -1.20
CA ALA A 158 -1.53 -0.19 -1.72
C ALA A 158 -1.71 0.32 -3.16
N PRO A 159 -2.65 -0.26 -3.93
CA PRO A 159 -3.13 0.35 -5.16
C PRO A 159 -3.81 1.70 -4.85
N HIS A 160 -3.42 2.78 -5.52
CA HIS A 160 -4.04 4.11 -5.32
C HIS A 160 -4.78 4.62 -6.56
N ASN A 161 -4.57 4.00 -7.72
CA ASN A 161 -5.27 4.37 -8.94
C ASN A 161 -6.19 3.25 -9.42
N LEU A 162 -7.10 3.57 -10.32
CA LEU A 162 -8.14 2.65 -10.78
C LEU A 162 -7.58 1.38 -11.41
N LEU A 163 -6.49 1.49 -12.18
CA LEU A 163 -5.81 0.35 -12.78
C LEU A 163 -5.17 -0.55 -11.70
N GLY A 164 -4.55 0.03 -10.68
CA GLY A 164 -4.02 -0.71 -9.54
C GLY A 164 -5.11 -1.43 -8.75
N ILE A 165 -6.26 -0.78 -8.52
CA ILE A 165 -7.41 -1.39 -7.85
C ILE A 165 -7.97 -2.55 -8.67
N MET A 166 -8.00 -2.41 -10.00
CA MET A 166 -8.38 -3.49 -10.91
C MET A 166 -7.44 -4.69 -10.74
N LEU A 167 -6.13 -4.49 -10.74
CA LEU A 167 -5.16 -5.57 -10.51
C LEU A 167 -5.30 -6.21 -9.12
N ALA A 168 -5.58 -5.42 -8.09
CA ALA A 168 -5.78 -5.91 -6.73
C ALA A 168 -7.13 -6.65 -6.55
N SER A 169 -8.05 -6.51 -7.50
CA SER A 169 -9.33 -7.22 -7.51
C SER A 169 -9.22 -8.67 -7.96
N PHE A 170 -8.08 -9.07 -8.54
CA PHE A 170 -7.92 -10.45 -8.99
C PHE A 170 -7.90 -11.41 -7.79
N PRO A 171 -8.70 -12.50 -7.85
CA PRO A 171 -8.74 -13.51 -6.81
C PRO A 171 -7.34 -14.08 -6.51
N PRO A 172 -6.92 -14.18 -5.24
CA PRO A 172 -5.60 -14.70 -4.87
C PRO A 172 -5.34 -16.10 -5.41
N GLU A 173 -6.37 -16.91 -5.65
CA GLU A 173 -6.26 -18.26 -6.21
C GLU A 173 -5.65 -18.26 -7.62
N GLN A 174 -5.76 -17.15 -8.35
CA GLN A 174 -5.17 -16.99 -9.69
C GLN A 174 -3.64 -17.05 -9.68
N VAL A 175 -2.98 -16.95 -8.53
CA VAL A 175 -1.53 -17.18 -8.42
C VAL A 175 -1.11 -18.57 -8.94
N ARG A 176 -2.00 -19.56 -8.82
CA ARG A 176 -1.75 -20.93 -9.29
C ARG A 176 -1.93 -21.11 -10.79
N THR A 177 -2.50 -20.13 -11.48
CA THR A 177 -2.66 -20.19 -12.92
C THR A 177 -1.32 -19.97 -13.61
N ALA A 178 -1.03 -20.79 -14.61
CA ALA A 178 0.17 -20.62 -15.42
C ALA A 178 0.17 -19.20 -16.04
N PRO A 179 1.29 -18.48 -15.99
CA PRO A 179 1.40 -17.20 -16.66
C PRO A 179 1.18 -17.39 -18.17
N SER A 180 0.31 -16.58 -18.78
CA SER A 180 0.13 -16.57 -20.24
C SER A 180 1.08 -15.57 -20.88
N ASN A 181 1.68 -15.90 -22.03
CA ASN A 181 2.54 -14.97 -22.79
C ASN A 181 1.83 -13.67 -23.22
N ILE A 182 0.50 -13.58 -23.10
CA ILE A 182 -0.31 -12.40 -23.43
C ILE A 182 -0.54 -11.56 -22.17
N ASP A 183 0.55 -11.05 -21.62
CA ASP A 183 0.54 -10.15 -20.45
C ASP A 183 0.78 -8.69 -20.84
N ARG A 184 0.87 -8.39 -22.14
CA ARG A 184 0.88 -7.02 -22.69
C ARG A 184 -0.54 -6.51 -22.80
N TRP A 185 -0.85 -5.47 -22.04
CA TRP A 185 -2.16 -4.86 -22.08
C TRP A 185 -2.16 -3.72 -23.09
N SER A 186 -3.04 -3.82 -24.11
CA SER A 186 -3.35 -2.67 -24.94
C SER A 186 -4.06 -1.60 -24.11
N ASP A 187 -3.96 -0.33 -24.53
CA ASP A 187 -4.66 0.76 -23.84
C ASP A 187 -6.17 0.55 -23.82
N ASP A 188 -6.75 0.00 -24.89
CA ASP A 188 -8.17 -0.35 -24.95
C ASP A 188 -8.54 -1.42 -23.89
N ALA A 189 -7.69 -2.43 -23.69
CA ALA A 189 -7.91 -3.45 -22.67
C ALA A 189 -7.87 -2.84 -21.25
N LYS A 190 -6.93 -1.92 -20.99
CA LYS A 190 -6.84 -1.19 -19.71
C LYS A 190 -8.11 -0.37 -19.46
N ILE A 191 -8.54 0.39 -20.45
CA ILE A 191 -9.73 1.27 -20.37
C ILE A 191 -10.98 0.43 -20.10
N VAL A 192 -11.19 -0.67 -20.83
CA VAL A 192 -12.34 -1.57 -20.64
C VAL A 192 -12.34 -2.17 -19.23
N ALA A 193 -11.19 -2.65 -18.73
CA ALA A 193 -11.09 -3.21 -17.39
C ALA A 193 -11.31 -2.14 -16.30
N CYS A 194 -10.81 -0.93 -16.50
CA CYS A 194 -11.04 0.20 -15.60
C CYS A 194 -12.53 0.61 -15.57
N HIS A 195 -13.24 0.59 -16.69
CA HIS A 195 -14.69 0.83 -16.71
C HIS A 195 -15.49 -0.24 -15.96
N ARG A 196 -15.10 -1.51 -16.05
CA ARG A 196 -15.73 -2.59 -15.27
C ARG A 196 -15.50 -2.38 -13.78
N THR A 197 -14.25 -2.09 -13.41
CA THR A 197 -13.86 -1.84 -12.01
C THR A 197 -14.57 -0.61 -11.45
N ARG A 198 -14.61 0.50 -12.20
CA ARG A 198 -15.31 1.73 -11.79
C ARG A 198 -16.80 1.51 -11.57
N ARG A 199 -17.47 0.75 -12.45
CA ARG A 199 -18.91 0.44 -12.27
C ARG A 199 -19.15 -0.34 -10.98
N MET A 200 -18.38 -1.40 -10.76
CA MET A 200 -18.50 -2.20 -9.54
C MET A 200 -18.14 -1.39 -8.28
N LEU A 201 -17.13 -0.52 -8.33
CA LEU A 201 -16.83 0.38 -7.20
C LEU A 201 -17.94 1.40 -6.97
N ARG A 202 -18.56 1.94 -8.03
CA ARG A 202 -19.70 2.84 -7.91
C ARG A 202 -20.89 2.10 -7.29
N ASP A 203 -21.22 0.92 -7.78
CA ASP A 203 -22.40 0.17 -7.35
C ASP A 203 -22.28 -0.34 -5.90
N ASN A 204 -21.05 -0.61 -5.42
CA ASN A 204 -20.81 -1.18 -4.09
C ASN A 204 -20.22 -0.19 -3.08
N CYS A 205 -19.63 0.92 -3.53
CA CYS A 205 -18.89 1.86 -2.68
C CYS A 205 -19.23 3.34 -2.94
N SER A 206 -20.35 3.63 -3.64
CA SER A 206 -20.82 5.01 -3.89
C SER A 206 -20.84 5.82 -2.59
N GLY A 207 -20.39 7.07 -2.63
CA GLY A 207 -20.33 7.94 -1.45
C GLY A 207 -19.17 7.66 -0.47
N PHE A 208 -18.43 6.56 -0.62
CA PHE A 208 -17.21 6.29 0.17
C PHE A 208 -15.91 6.52 -0.59
N VAL A 209 -15.98 6.37 -1.91
CA VAL A 209 -14.81 6.37 -2.78
C VAL A 209 -15.00 7.43 -3.86
N LYS A 210 -14.07 8.37 -3.94
CA LYS A 210 -13.94 9.26 -5.09
C LYS A 210 -13.27 8.50 -6.22
N LEU A 211 -13.94 8.43 -7.37
CA LEU A 211 -13.49 7.70 -8.55
C LEU A 211 -13.05 8.67 -9.65
N PRO A 212 -12.06 8.31 -10.49
CA PRO A 212 -11.63 9.18 -11.57
C PRO A 212 -12.70 9.34 -12.65
N HIS A 213 -12.84 10.56 -13.15
CA HIS A 213 -13.73 10.91 -14.26
C HIS A 213 -13.22 10.31 -15.58
N PHE A 214 -14.16 9.99 -16.48
CA PHE A 214 -13.84 9.55 -17.84
C PHE A 214 -14.47 10.52 -18.83
N ASN A 215 -13.66 11.10 -19.72
CA ASN A 215 -14.15 11.92 -20.82
C ASN A 215 -13.87 11.19 -22.14
N PRO A 216 -14.90 10.86 -22.95
CA PRO A 216 -14.72 10.18 -24.23
C PRO A 216 -13.97 11.03 -25.26
N SER A 217 -13.94 12.36 -25.11
CA SER A 217 -13.24 13.28 -26.02
C SER A 217 -11.73 13.31 -25.82
N TRP A 218 -11.21 12.69 -24.74
CA TRP A 218 -9.78 12.57 -24.49
C TRP A 218 -9.11 11.63 -25.51
N SER A 219 -7.85 11.91 -25.83
CA SER A 219 -7.02 10.96 -26.57
C SER A 219 -6.87 9.64 -25.80
N LYS A 220 -6.51 8.53 -26.47
CA LYS A 220 -6.30 7.24 -25.77
C LYS A 220 -5.28 7.34 -24.64
N GLU A 221 -4.18 8.07 -24.89
CA GLU A 221 -3.15 8.31 -23.88
C GLU A 221 -3.72 9.08 -22.67
N GLU A 222 -4.53 10.11 -22.92
CA GLU A 222 -5.19 10.87 -21.85
C GLU A 222 -6.20 10.02 -21.08
N GLN A 223 -6.95 9.12 -21.75
CA GLN A 223 -7.83 8.17 -21.09
C GLN A 223 -7.04 7.21 -20.19
N VAL A 224 -5.86 6.76 -20.60
CA VAL A 224 -5.02 5.94 -19.72
C VAL A 224 -4.45 6.77 -18.56
N ASN A 225 -3.91 7.95 -18.82
CA ASN A 225 -3.20 8.77 -17.83
C ASN A 225 -4.11 9.47 -16.83
N ARG A 226 -5.32 9.87 -17.23
CA ARG A 226 -6.28 10.61 -16.38
C ARG A 226 -7.34 9.70 -15.79
N PHE A 227 -7.83 8.71 -16.55
CA PHE A 227 -8.87 7.80 -16.07
C PHE A 227 -8.29 6.52 -15.46
N CYS A 228 -7.49 5.73 -16.18
CA CYS A 228 -6.96 4.46 -15.65
C CYS A 228 -5.94 4.69 -14.52
N CYS A 229 -5.04 5.64 -14.72
CA CYS A 229 -4.05 6.08 -13.72
C CYS A 229 -4.62 7.12 -12.73
N GLY A 230 -5.91 7.45 -12.84
CA GLY A 230 -6.55 8.41 -11.95
C GLY A 230 -6.70 7.87 -10.54
N GLU A 231 -6.51 8.74 -9.55
CA GLU A 231 -6.54 8.36 -8.14
C GLU A 231 -7.94 7.93 -7.69
N VAL A 232 -7.95 6.87 -6.90
CA VAL A 232 -9.11 6.35 -6.18
C VAL A 232 -8.89 6.70 -4.72
N TYR A 233 -9.76 7.55 -4.18
CA TYR A 233 -9.55 8.14 -2.87
C TYR A 233 -10.69 7.81 -1.91
N VAL A 234 -10.35 7.40 -0.70
CA VAL A 234 -11.29 7.22 0.41
C VAL A 234 -10.98 8.27 1.46
N HIS A 235 -11.95 9.11 1.79
CA HIS A 235 -11.74 10.17 2.76
C HIS A 235 -11.43 9.62 4.16
N LYS A 236 -10.57 10.30 4.91
CA LYS A 236 -10.15 9.85 6.25
C LYS A 236 -11.32 9.62 7.20
N SER A 237 -12.36 10.46 7.19
CA SER A 237 -13.56 10.25 8.03
C SER A 237 -14.28 8.93 7.70
N VAL A 238 -14.32 8.54 6.43
CA VAL A 238 -14.87 7.24 6.00
C VAL A 238 -14.00 6.11 6.52
N LYS A 239 -12.67 6.21 6.38
CA LYS A 239 -11.73 5.21 6.90
C LYS A 239 -11.92 5.02 8.41
N ASP A 240 -11.99 6.13 9.15
CA ASP A 240 -12.15 6.13 10.60
C ASP A 240 -13.51 5.55 11.01
N TYR A 241 -14.59 5.88 10.30
CA TYR A 241 -15.92 5.33 10.59
C TYR A 241 -16.01 3.83 10.31
N LEU A 242 -15.46 3.37 9.19
CA LEU A 242 -15.61 1.98 8.75
C LEU A 242 -14.66 0.99 9.44
N PHE A 243 -13.50 1.46 9.91
CA PHE A 243 -12.43 0.57 10.39
C PHE A 243 -11.91 0.90 11.80
N ASN A 244 -12.51 1.84 12.53
CA ASN A 244 -12.24 1.93 13.97
C ASN A 244 -12.74 0.65 14.69
N LYS A 245 -12.13 0.33 15.84
CA LYS A 245 -12.40 -0.92 16.57
C LYS A 245 -13.85 -1.08 17.03
N GLU A 246 -14.54 0.03 17.33
CA GLU A 246 -15.90 0.03 17.88
C GLU A 246 -16.96 -0.12 16.77
N SER A 247 -16.80 0.62 15.68
CA SER A 247 -17.68 0.64 14.52
C SER A 247 -17.53 -0.60 13.64
N PHE A 248 -16.35 -1.21 13.56
CA PHE A 248 -16.11 -2.37 12.68
C PHE A 248 -17.14 -3.49 12.90
N LYS A 249 -17.37 -3.86 14.17
CA LYS A 249 -18.31 -4.94 14.52
C LYS A 249 -19.75 -4.56 14.18
N LYS A 250 -20.11 -3.28 14.30
CA LYS A 250 -21.45 -2.77 14.01
C LYS A 250 -21.71 -2.68 12.51
N VAL A 251 -20.73 -2.19 11.75
CA VAL A 251 -20.86 -1.87 10.33
C VAL A 251 -20.83 -3.14 9.48
N TRP A 252 -19.92 -4.06 9.80
CA TRP A 252 -19.66 -5.26 8.99
C TRP A 252 -20.29 -6.53 9.59
N SER A 253 -21.20 -6.37 10.57
CA SER A 253 -21.95 -7.50 11.13
C SER A 253 -22.74 -8.23 10.04
N GLY A 254 -22.68 -9.56 10.05
CA GLY A 254 -23.48 -10.40 9.14
C GLY A 254 -22.87 -10.65 7.76
N ILE A 255 -21.65 -10.18 7.48
CA ILE A 255 -20.90 -10.64 6.31
C ILE A 255 -20.40 -12.06 6.57
N ASP A 256 -20.58 -12.96 5.59
CA ASP A 256 -19.95 -14.27 5.63
C ASP A 256 -18.43 -14.11 5.63
N GLN A 257 -17.79 -14.53 6.73
CA GLN A 257 -16.35 -14.43 6.93
C GLN A 257 -15.56 -15.17 5.84
N LYS A 258 -16.16 -16.18 5.17
CA LYS A 258 -15.51 -16.90 4.06
C LYS A 258 -15.32 -16.06 2.80
N LEU A 259 -16.11 -14.99 2.65
CA LEU A 259 -16.03 -14.06 1.51
C LEU A 259 -15.06 -12.90 1.76
N LEU A 260 -14.60 -12.74 3.00
CA LEU A 260 -13.65 -11.71 3.37
C LEU A 260 -12.24 -12.18 3.01
N ILE A 261 -11.54 -11.37 2.22
CA ILE A 261 -10.15 -11.65 1.86
C ILE A 261 -9.26 -10.89 2.84
N HIS A 262 -8.33 -11.59 3.46
CA HIS A 262 -7.38 -10.97 4.36
C HIS A 262 -6.56 -9.89 3.60
N SER A 263 -6.46 -8.66 4.14
CA SER A 263 -5.81 -7.55 3.43
C SER A 263 -4.36 -7.82 3.06
N HIS A 264 -3.66 -8.63 3.86
CA HIS A 264 -2.31 -9.05 3.56
C HIS A 264 -2.26 -9.90 2.27
N LEU A 265 -3.15 -10.89 2.17
CA LEU A 265 -3.25 -11.76 0.99
C LEU A 265 -3.62 -10.96 -0.26
N GLN A 266 -4.51 -9.98 -0.15
CA GLN A 266 -4.83 -9.09 -1.28
C GLN A 266 -3.63 -8.24 -1.71
N ARG A 267 -2.81 -7.75 -0.76
CA ARG A 267 -1.58 -7.02 -1.08
C ARG A 267 -0.56 -7.89 -1.80
N VAL A 268 -0.34 -9.12 -1.31
CA VAL A 268 0.52 -10.09 -1.97
C VAL A 268 0.01 -10.38 -3.39
N SER A 269 -1.30 -10.61 -3.54
CA SER A 269 -1.93 -10.80 -4.84
C SER A 269 -1.71 -9.61 -5.77
N PHE A 270 -1.92 -8.38 -5.28
CA PHE A 270 -1.69 -7.16 -6.06
C PHE A 270 -0.23 -7.05 -6.54
N CYS A 271 0.74 -7.22 -5.65
CA CYS A 271 2.16 -7.18 -6.01
C CYS A 271 2.52 -8.27 -7.02
N PHE A 272 1.96 -9.47 -6.90
CA PHE A 272 2.16 -10.54 -7.87
C PHE A 272 1.57 -10.20 -9.25
N HIS A 273 0.35 -9.64 -9.30
CA HIS A 273 -0.26 -9.23 -10.56
C HIS A 273 0.47 -8.07 -11.23
N LEU A 274 1.12 -7.18 -10.45
CA LEU A 274 2.05 -6.19 -11.00
C LEU A 274 3.26 -6.84 -11.69
N LEU A 275 3.77 -7.97 -11.17
CA LEU A 275 4.83 -8.75 -11.83
C LEU A 275 4.31 -9.47 -13.09
N LYS A 276 3.04 -9.86 -13.10
CA LYS A 276 2.38 -10.48 -14.28
C LYS A 276 2.14 -9.51 -15.42
N VAL A 277 1.93 -8.22 -15.23
CA VAL A 277 1.74 -7.31 -16.37
C VAL A 277 3.07 -6.84 -16.99
N ASP A 278 3.01 -6.27 -18.19
CA ASP A 278 4.15 -5.60 -18.84
C ASP A 278 4.62 -4.36 -18.05
N PHE A 279 5.85 -3.89 -18.33
CA PHE A 279 6.46 -2.76 -17.62
C PHE A 279 5.61 -1.49 -17.68
N VAL A 280 5.03 -1.15 -18.83
CA VAL A 280 4.23 0.07 -19.00
C VAL A 280 2.97 -0.01 -18.13
N THR A 281 2.28 -1.14 -18.17
CA THR A 281 1.09 -1.37 -17.34
C THR A 281 1.43 -1.37 -15.85
N ARG A 282 2.54 -1.99 -15.46
CA ARG A 282 3.05 -1.97 -14.08
C ARG A 282 3.29 -0.54 -13.60
N TYR A 283 4.02 0.25 -14.39
CA TYR A 283 4.33 1.65 -14.12
C TYR A 283 3.06 2.52 -14.00
N GLN A 284 2.07 2.26 -14.86
CA GLN A 284 0.78 2.94 -14.83
C GLN A 284 -0.07 2.56 -13.60
N ALA A 285 -0.02 1.29 -13.16
CA ALA A 285 -0.80 0.79 -12.04
C ALA A 285 -0.27 1.20 -10.65
N VAL A 286 1.01 1.55 -10.54
CA VAL A 286 1.59 2.04 -9.27
C VAL A 286 1.28 3.53 -9.01
N PRO A 287 1.27 3.96 -7.73
CA PRO A 287 1.10 5.36 -7.36
C PRO A 287 2.15 6.26 -8.05
N ARG A 288 1.78 7.50 -8.36
CA ARG A 288 2.69 8.43 -9.06
C ARG A 288 3.99 8.69 -8.29
N ILE A 289 3.94 8.70 -6.97
CA ILE A 289 5.11 8.82 -6.09
C ILE A 289 6.15 7.70 -6.27
N TRP A 290 5.75 6.57 -6.85
CA TRP A 290 6.63 5.42 -7.09
C TRP A 290 7.19 5.37 -8.51
N ARG A 291 6.77 6.28 -9.39
CA ARG A 291 7.04 6.25 -10.83
C ARG A 291 8.42 6.78 -11.24
N ASN A 292 9.42 6.78 -10.37
CA ASN A 292 10.79 6.92 -10.88
C ASN A 292 11.17 5.60 -11.58
N GLU A 293 11.71 5.67 -12.80
CA GLU A 293 11.89 4.50 -13.68
C GLU A 293 12.72 3.39 -13.01
N ASP A 294 13.78 3.76 -12.29
CA ASP A 294 14.62 2.83 -11.53
C ASP A 294 13.89 2.22 -10.32
N SER A 295 12.96 2.96 -9.69
CA SER A 295 12.26 2.48 -8.52
C SER A 295 11.19 1.46 -8.86
N VAL A 296 10.49 1.52 -9.99
CA VAL A 296 9.39 0.56 -10.26
C VAL A 296 9.90 -0.85 -10.59
N LEU A 297 10.98 -0.96 -11.37
CA LEU A 297 11.57 -2.26 -11.73
C LEU A 297 12.14 -2.98 -10.51
N VAL A 298 12.81 -2.24 -9.64
CA VAL A 298 13.44 -2.75 -8.42
C VAL A 298 12.43 -2.90 -7.28
N ALA A 299 11.49 -1.97 -7.11
CA ALA A 299 10.58 -1.97 -5.97
C ALA A 299 9.55 -3.09 -6.08
N VAL A 300 8.90 -3.33 -7.22
CA VAL A 300 7.77 -4.28 -7.24
C VAL A 300 8.17 -5.71 -6.82
N PRO A 301 9.28 -6.30 -7.31
CA PRO A 301 9.77 -7.59 -6.79
C PRO A 301 10.08 -7.55 -5.29
N LYS A 302 10.76 -6.51 -4.81
CA LYS A 302 11.07 -6.34 -3.37
C LYS A 302 9.82 -6.19 -2.52
N LEU A 303 8.84 -5.44 -3.00
CA LEU A 303 7.55 -5.22 -2.35
C LEU A 303 6.74 -6.51 -2.29
N PHE A 304 6.76 -7.32 -3.34
CA PHE A 304 6.17 -8.65 -3.31
C PHE A 304 6.84 -9.52 -2.24
N LEU A 305 8.17 -9.61 -2.21
CA LEU A 305 8.90 -10.42 -1.23
C LEU A 305 8.68 -9.92 0.20
N LYS A 306 8.69 -8.60 0.43
CA LYS A 306 8.34 -7.98 1.71
C LYS A 306 6.90 -8.31 2.09
N ALA A 307 5.96 -8.18 1.16
CA ALA A 307 4.57 -8.54 1.37
C ALA A 307 4.39 -10.04 1.62
N VAL A 308 5.26 -10.94 1.16
CA VAL A 308 5.18 -12.37 1.53
C VAL A 308 5.79 -12.61 2.92
N SER A 309 6.79 -11.81 3.33
CA SER A 309 7.50 -11.96 4.62
C SER A 309 6.73 -11.46 5.85
N VAL A 310 5.94 -10.41 5.72
CA VAL A 310 5.23 -9.73 6.86
C VAL A 310 3.96 -10.50 7.29
N GLY A 311 3.92 -11.82 7.09
CA GLY A 311 2.76 -12.69 7.34
C GLY A 311 2.38 -12.90 8.80
N GLU A 312 2.97 -12.16 9.75
CA GLU A 312 2.84 -12.37 11.20
C GLU A 312 1.42 -12.22 11.77
N VAL A 313 0.42 -11.83 10.97
CA VAL A 313 -0.94 -11.55 11.48
C VAL A 313 -1.79 -12.82 11.64
N ASP A 314 -1.46 -13.93 10.97
CA ASP A 314 -2.17 -15.19 11.14
C ASP A 314 -1.21 -16.37 10.95
N GLU A 315 -0.82 -17.05 12.05
CA GLU A 315 0.06 -18.23 12.05
C GLU A 315 -0.41 -19.35 11.10
N LYS A 316 -1.65 -19.28 10.60
CA LYS A 316 -2.26 -20.27 9.71
C LYS A 316 -2.11 -19.96 8.21
N LEU A 317 -1.70 -18.76 7.81
CA LEU A 317 -1.66 -18.36 6.39
C LEU A 317 -0.22 -18.24 5.86
N ASP A 318 0.46 -19.37 5.67
CA ASP A 318 1.76 -19.40 5.01
C ASP A 318 1.62 -19.24 3.49
N LEU A 319 2.12 -18.10 2.99
CA LEU A 319 2.11 -17.76 1.57
C LEU A 319 3.42 -18.16 0.88
N SER A 320 4.52 -18.33 1.63
CA SER A 320 5.86 -18.42 1.04
C SER A 320 6.02 -19.61 0.09
N VAL A 321 5.59 -20.81 0.49
CA VAL A 321 5.74 -22.04 -0.31
C VAL A 321 4.99 -21.96 -1.64
N THR A 322 3.75 -21.46 -1.64
CA THR A 322 2.94 -21.39 -2.86
C THR A 322 3.37 -20.23 -3.75
N TRP A 323 3.62 -19.06 -3.17
CA TRP A 323 3.81 -17.82 -3.92
C TRP A 323 5.23 -17.67 -4.48
N LEU A 324 6.26 -18.21 -3.83
CA LEU A 324 7.62 -18.21 -4.40
C LEU A 324 7.75 -19.19 -5.56
N LEU A 325 7.07 -20.35 -5.52
CA LEU A 325 7.00 -21.24 -6.67
C LEU A 325 6.30 -20.59 -7.86
N ALA A 326 5.20 -19.88 -7.60
CA ALA A 326 4.51 -19.14 -8.64
C ALA A 326 5.39 -18.01 -9.21
N LEU A 327 6.16 -17.32 -8.36
CA LEU A 327 7.14 -16.32 -8.80
C LEU A 327 8.24 -16.96 -9.65
N GLU A 328 8.79 -18.10 -9.23
CA GLU A 328 9.83 -18.81 -9.98
C GLU A 328 9.32 -19.21 -11.37
N ASN A 329 8.11 -19.78 -11.43
CA ASN A 329 7.46 -20.11 -12.69
C ASN A 329 7.23 -18.87 -13.55
N LEU A 330 6.76 -17.77 -12.96
CA LEU A 330 6.54 -16.49 -13.67
C LEU A 330 7.82 -15.96 -14.30
N VAL A 331 8.92 -15.92 -13.54
CA VAL A 331 10.23 -15.46 -14.03
C VAL A 331 10.72 -16.36 -15.16
N ARG A 332 10.62 -17.69 -15.02
CA ARG A 332 11.03 -18.65 -16.05
C ARG A 332 10.18 -18.56 -17.33
N THR A 333 8.88 -18.30 -17.22
CA THR A 333 7.99 -18.18 -18.39
C THR A 333 8.21 -16.87 -19.13
N LYS A 334 8.47 -15.77 -18.41
CA LYS A 334 8.63 -14.44 -19.02
C LYS A 334 10.02 -14.16 -19.55
N ALA A 335 11.05 -14.73 -18.94
CA ALA A 335 12.42 -14.48 -19.36
C ALA A 335 12.70 -15.16 -20.71
N SER A 336 13.21 -14.40 -21.66
CA SER A 336 13.63 -14.88 -22.98
C SER A 336 15.07 -15.41 -22.98
N SER A 337 15.83 -15.12 -21.93
CA SER A 337 17.24 -15.51 -21.78
C SER A 337 17.61 -15.76 -20.32
N LEU A 338 18.74 -16.43 -20.09
CA LEU A 338 19.30 -16.58 -18.74
C LEU A 338 19.70 -15.22 -18.14
N THR A 339 20.14 -14.27 -18.96
CA THR A 339 20.49 -12.92 -18.53
C THR A 339 19.31 -12.19 -17.90
N GLU A 340 18.11 -12.26 -18.51
CA GLU A 340 16.91 -11.62 -17.93
C GLU A 340 16.51 -12.22 -16.57
N ILE A 341 16.78 -13.51 -16.36
CA ILE A 341 16.59 -14.16 -15.05
C ILE A 341 17.59 -13.60 -14.04
N VAL A 342 18.86 -13.45 -14.43
CA VAL A 342 19.90 -12.86 -13.60
C VAL A 342 19.55 -11.42 -13.25
N ASP A 343 19.12 -10.61 -14.23
CA ASP A 343 18.71 -9.22 -14.04
C ASP A 343 17.54 -9.09 -13.06
N PHE A 344 16.58 -10.02 -13.10
CA PHE A 344 15.50 -10.06 -12.11
C PHE A 344 16.03 -10.26 -10.69
N TYR A 345 16.92 -11.23 -10.49
CA TYR A 345 17.53 -11.46 -9.18
C TYR A 345 18.42 -10.28 -8.78
N ASP A 346 19.23 -9.73 -9.69
CA ASP A 346 20.05 -8.56 -9.40
C ASP A 346 19.16 -7.41 -8.92
N ALA A 347 18.10 -7.08 -9.67
CA ALA A 347 17.16 -6.02 -9.30
C ALA A 347 16.54 -6.21 -7.90
N THR A 348 16.30 -7.45 -7.44
CA THR A 348 15.84 -7.70 -6.07
C THR A 348 16.88 -7.41 -4.98
N PHE A 349 18.16 -7.26 -5.34
CA PHE A 349 19.29 -6.96 -4.43
C PHE A 349 19.98 -5.60 -4.70
N VAL A 350 19.83 -4.99 -5.89
CA VAL A 350 20.62 -3.87 -6.45
C VAL A 350 20.89 -2.70 -5.50
N LEU A 351 19.89 -2.22 -4.75
CA LEU A 351 20.04 -1.01 -3.94
C LEU A 351 20.77 -1.23 -2.61
N GLU A 352 20.86 -2.47 -2.14
CA GLU A 352 21.32 -2.79 -0.78
C GLU A 352 22.77 -3.30 -0.81
N TYR A 353 23.23 -3.68 -2.00
CA TYR A 353 24.44 -4.47 -2.15
C TYR A 353 25.58 -3.76 -2.89
N ARG A 354 25.29 -2.83 -3.80
CA ARG A 354 26.32 -2.12 -4.60
C ARG A 354 27.32 -1.30 -3.77
N ASN A 355 26.89 -0.77 -2.61
CA ASN A 355 27.80 -0.08 -1.69
C ASN A 355 28.72 -1.08 -0.96
N PHE A 356 28.22 -2.29 -0.69
CA PHE A 356 28.97 -3.35 -0.04
C PHE A 356 29.95 -4.04 -0.99
N GLU A 357 29.59 -4.27 -2.27
CA GLU A 357 30.48 -4.83 -3.32
C GLU A 357 31.75 -4.01 -3.50
N ARG A 358 31.62 -2.67 -3.48
CA ARG A 358 32.76 -1.75 -3.54
C ARG A 358 33.76 -1.99 -2.40
N CYS A 359 33.26 -2.43 -1.24
CA CYS A 359 34.05 -2.73 -0.06
C CYS A 359 34.46 -4.20 0.06
N THR A 360 34.05 -5.09 -0.83
CA THR A 360 34.51 -6.49 -0.80
C THR A 360 35.12 -6.99 -2.09
N ASN A 361 35.21 -6.18 -3.15
CA ASN A 361 35.74 -6.65 -4.45
C ASN A 361 35.05 -7.96 -4.89
N ASP A 362 33.77 -8.12 -4.55
CA ASP A 362 33.00 -9.33 -4.86
C ASP A 362 32.96 -9.57 -6.38
N PRO A 363 32.94 -10.84 -6.82
CA PRO A 363 32.81 -11.13 -8.24
C PRO A 363 31.45 -10.64 -8.77
N PRO A 364 31.30 -10.48 -10.09
CA PRO A 364 30.02 -10.10 -10.71
C PRO A 364 28.85 -10.97 -10.24
N PHE A 365 27.63 -10.41 -10.23
CA PHE A 365 26.43 -11.04 -9.69
C PHE A 365 26.15 -12.44 -10.29
N GLU A 366 26.52 -12.67 -11.54
CA GLU A 366 26.44 -13.97 -12.24
C GLU A 366 27.20 -15.08 -11.51
N ALA A 367 28.33 -14.75 -10.87
CA ALA A 367 29.16 -15.70 -10.14
C ALA A 367 28.52 -16.16 -8.82
N TRP A 368 27.48 -15.48 -8.35
CA TRP A 368 26.87 -15.77 -7.06
C TRP A 368 25.90 -16.95 -7.11
N ASN A 369 25.41 -17.29 -8.31
CA ASN A 369 24.45 -18.38 -8.53
C ASN A 369 23.20 -18.21 -7.64
N THR A 370 22.66 -16.99 -7.64
CA THR A 370 21.47 -16.59 -6.89
C THR A 370 20.22 -17.28 -7.43
N ASN A 371 19.36 -17.75 -6.53
CA ASN A 371 18.11 -18.43 -6.89
C ASN A 371 17.00 -18.12 -5.86
N MET A 372 15.81 -18.73 -6.04
CA MET A 372 14.65 -18.49 -5.16
C MET A 372 14.91 -18.81 -3.68
N LEU A 373 15.77 -19.79 -3.36
CA LEU A 373 16.18 -20.08 -1.98
C LEU A 373 17.00 -18.92 -1.37
N CYS A 374 17.82 -18.25 -2.18
CA CYS A 374 18.59 -17.09 -1.73
C CYS A 374 17.67 -15.91 -1.38
N LEU A 375 16.63 -15.68 -2.19
CA LEU A 375 15.58 -14.69 -1.89
C LEU A 375 14.84 -15.07 -0.60
N ALA A 376 14.45 -16.34 -0.46
CA ALA A 376 13.77 -16.81 0.73
C ALA A 376 14.59 -16.56 2.01
N VAL A 377 15.90 -16.79 1.97
CA VAL A 377 16.82 -16.49 3.08
C VAL A 377 16.87 -14.99 3.38
N SER A 378 16.98 -14.16 2.34
CA SER A 378 17.11 -12.69 2.46
C SER A 378 15.88 -12.03 3.08
N TYR A 379 14.70 -12.61 2.85
CA TYR A 379 13.42 -12.11 3.34
C TYR A 379 12.85 -12.92 4.52
N GLY A 380 13.63 -13.83 5.11
CA GLY A 380 13.21 -14.58 6.28
C GLY A 380 12.04 -15.54 6.06
N LEU A 381 11.86 -16.06 4.85
CA LEU A 381 10.72 -16.91 4.47
C LEU A 381 10.90 -18.37 4.94
N ILE A 382 10.87 -18.54 6.27
CA ILE A 382 11.19 -19.78 6.98
C ILE A 382 10.49 -21.03 6.41
N PRO A 383 9.18 -21.03 6.10
CA PRO A 383 8.53 -22.25 5.61
C PRO A 383 9.05 -22.70 4.25
N TYR A 384 9.24 -21.76 3.31
CA TYR A 384 9.91 -22.05 2.04
C TYR A 384 11.33 -22.58 2.26
N ILE A 385 12.11 -21.93 3.14
CA ILE A 385 13.47 -22.39 3.46
C ILE A 385 13.42 -23.82 3.98
N LYS A 386 12.56 -24.16 4.94
CA LYS A 386 12.43 -25.53 5.48
C LYS A 386 12.05 -26.55 4.40
N ALA A 387 11.19 -26.19 3.45
CA ALA A 387 10.73 -27.08 2.39
C ALA A 387 11.82 -27.35 1.33
N TYR A 388 12.67 -26.36 1.03
CA TYR A 388 13.62 -26.41 -0.08
C TYR A 388 15.10 -26.46 0.34
N VAL A 389 15.39 -26.38 1.64
CA VAL A 389 16.73 -26.56 2.17
C VAL A 389 17.07 -28.06 2.17
N HIS A 390 17.85 -28.50 1.18
CA HIS A 390 18.25 -29.90 1.07
C HIS A 390 19.44 -30.25 1.96
N ARG A 391 19.61 -31.55 2.24
CA ARG A 391 20.88 -32.08 2.76
C ARG A 391 21.93 -31.93 1.65
N ASN A 392 23.06 -31.30 1.95
CA ASN A 392 24.19 -30.95 1.04
C ASN A 392 24.27 -29.49 0.55
N LEU A 393 23.85 -28.51 1.36
CA LEU A 393 24.10 -27.08 1.07
C LEU A 393 25.57 -26.75 0.80
N HIS A 394 26.51 -27.47 1.41
CA HIS A 394 27.94 -27.29 1.22
C HIS A 394 28.41 -27.56 -0.22
N LEU A 395 27.61 -28.24 -1.05
CA LEU A 395 27.89 -28.45 -2.47
C LEU A 395 27.32 -27.34 -3.37
N ARG A 396 26.56 -26.40 -2.81
CA ARG A 396 26.03 -25.27 -3.59
C ARG A 396 27.20 -24.42 -4.07
N LYS A 397 27.27 -24.26 -5.39
CA LYS A 397 28.22 -23.33 -6.03
C LYS A 397 27.75 -21.89 -5.87
N GLY A 398 28.70 -20.96 -5.84
CA GLY A 398 28.46 -19.53 -5.73
C GLY A 398 28.51 -19.04 -4.29
N ARG A 399 27.81 -17.94 -4.03
CA ARG A 399 27.91 -17.21 -2.76
C ARG A 399 27.22 -17.95 -1.62
N PRO A 400 27.81 -18.11 -0.42
CA PRO A 400 27.19 -18.87 0.68
C PRO A 400 25.83 -18.30 1.11
N LEU A 401 24.88 -19.16 1.49
CA LEU A 401 23.51 -18.74 1.85
C LEU A 401 23.48 -17.79 3.05
N LEU A 402 24.38 -17.99 4.02
CA LEU A 402 24.50 -17.09 5.17
C LEU A 402 24.79 -15.65 4.74
N HIS A 403 25.48 -15.41 3.62
CA HIS A 403 25.74 -14.03 3.15
C HIS A 403 24.46 -13.30 2.76
N TYR A 404 23.43 -14.02 2.27
CA TYR A 404 22.16 -13.43 1.86
C TYR A 404 21.31 -13.00 3.06
N LEU A 405 21.54 -13.58 4.25
CA LEU A 405 20.88 -13.17 5.48
C LEU A 405 21.32 -11.77 5.96
N PHE A 406 22.50 -11.33 5.54
CA PHE A 406 23.08 -10.03 5.88
C PHE A 406 23.10 -9.06 4.70
N GLY A 407 22.85 -9.52 3.47
CA GLY A 407 22.96 -8.69 2.27
C GLY A 407 21.71 -7.87 1.94
N ALA A 408 20.59 -8.12 2.63
CA ALA A 408 19.36 -7.39 2.43
C ALA A 408 19.17 -6.41 3.58
N TYR A 409 19.01 -5.13 3.26
CA TYR A 409 18.57 -4.02 4.14
C TYR A 409 17.11 -4.21 4.59
N VAL A 410 16.63 -5.44 4.56
CA VAL A 410 15.37 -5.84 5.16
C VAL A 410 15.63 -5.79 6.66
N GLU A 411 14.87 -4.96 7.34
CA GLU A 411 14.74 -4.86 8.80
C GLU A 411 14.26 -6.22 9.38
N LEU A 412 15.01 -7.31 9.15
CA LEU A 412 14.72 -8.60 9.73
C LEU A 412 14.87 -8.44 11.24
N SER A 413 13.78 -8.62 11.96
CA SER A 413 13.83 -8.73 13.41
C SER A 413 14.77 -9.88 13.80
N TYR A 414 15.41 -9.78 14.96
CA TYR A 414 16.22 -10.86 15.49
C TYR A 414 15.41 -12.18 15.59
N ASP A 415 14.11 -12.06 15.88
CA ASP A 415 13.15 -13.17 15.96
C ASP A 415 12.98 -13.92 14.62
N THR A 416 13.21 -13.26 13.48
CA THR A 416 13.23 -13.90 12.16
C THR A 416 14.64 -14.38 11.79
N PHE A 417 15.66 -13.59 12.13
CA PHE A 417 17.06 -13.88 11.83
C PHE A 417 17.53 -15.20 12.48
N GLU A 418 17.31 -15.35 13.79
CA GLU A 418 17.82 -16.48 14.56
C GLU A 418 17.32 -17.84 14.05
N PRO A 419 16.01 -18.05 13.80
CA PRO A 419 15.51 -19.28 13.22
C PRO A 419 16.13 -19.61 11.85
N VAL A 420 16.29 -18.60 10.97
CA VAL A 420 16.88 -18.82 9.64
C VAL A 420 18.33 -19.24 9.76
N ALA A 421 19.13 -18.53 10.55
CA ALA A 421 20.53 -18.88 10.80
C ALA A 421 20.68 -20.31 11.36
N LYS A 422 19.87 -20.67 12.37
CA LYS A 422 19.84 -22.02 12.94
C LYS A 422 19.44 -23.10 11.92
N ILE A 423 18.48 -22.82 11.04
CA ILE A 423 18.06 -23.75 9.98
C ILE A 423 19.21 -23.97 8.99
N LEU A 424 19.85 -22.90 8.52
CA LEU A 424 20.98 -22.99 7.58
C LEU A 424 22.16 -23.75 8.19
N HIS A 425 22.51 -23.46 9.45
CA HIS A 425 23.58 -24.16 10.16
C HIS A 425 23.30 -25.66 10.30
N ARG A 426 22.08 -26.06 10.67
CA ARG A 426 21.68 -27.49 10.75
C ARG A 426 21.80 -28.22 9.40
N HIS A 427 21.67 -27.50 8.28
CA HIS A 427 21.76 -28.06 6.92
C HIS A 427 23.16 -27.94 6.29
N GLY A 428 24.16 -27.48 7.04
CA GLY A 428 25.57 -27.51 6.65
C GLY A 428 26.16 -26.17 6.20
N SER A 429 25.46 -25.05 6.37
CA SER A 429 26.10 -23.73 6.25
C SER A 429 27.04 -23.48 7.42
N ARG A 430 28.19 -22.86 7.16
CA ARG A 430 29.24 -22.62 8.16
C ARG A 430 29.83 -21.23 7.97
N PHE A 431 30.37 -20.67 9.05
CA PHE A 431 30.96 -19.33 9.07
C PHE A 431 32.39 -19.29 8.49
N ASP A 432 33.04 -20.43 8.35
CA ASP A 432 34.36 -20.61 7.72
C ASP A 432 34.28 -20.85 6.20
N GLN A 433 33.07 -20.88 5.61
CA GLN A 433 32.89 -21.03 4.17
C GLN A 433 33.54 -19.84 3.44
N VAL A 434 34.47 -20.15 2.54
CA VAL A 434 35.21 -19.14 1.79
C VAL A 434 34.50 -18.81 0.48
N PHE A 435 34.26 -17.53 0.25
CA PHE A 435 33.79 -16.97 -1.02
C PHE A 435 34.63 -15.75 -1.35
N ASN A 436 35.18 -15.72 -2.57
CA ASN A 436 36.05 -14.64 -3.03
C ASN A 436 37.22 -14.31 -2.06
N GLY A 437 37.86 -15.36 -1.54
CA GLY A 437 39.00 -15.22 -0.62
C GLY A 437 38.66 -14.73 0.79
N ARG A 438 37.37 -14.57 1.13
CA ARG A 438 36.91 -14.24 2.49
C ARG A 438 35.96 -15.30 3.03
N THR A 439 36.07 -15.59 4.31
CA THR A 439 35.11 -16.41 5.05
C THR A 439 33.76 -15.68 5.18
N THR A 440 32.68 -16.44 5.33
CA THR A 440 31.37 -15.89 5.71
C THR A 440 31.44 -15.04 6.97
N TRP A 441 32.30 -15.38 7.92
CA TRP A 441 32.50 -14.59 9.11
C TRP A 441 33.14 -13.23 8.85
N GLU A 442 34.23 -13.17 8.06
CA GLU A 442 34.84 -11.89 7.64
C GLU A 442 33.82 -11.02 6.91
N TYR A 443 33.03 -11.63 6.03
CA TYR A 443 31.97 -10.97 5.29
C TYR A 443 30.95 -10.29 6.23
N ILE A 444 30.47 -11.01 7.25
CA ILE A 444 29.50 -10.52 8.23
C ILE A 444 30.08 -9.37 9.06
N LEU A 445 31.33 -9.52 9.52
CA LEU A 445 31.98 -8.48 10.32
C LEU A 445 32.18 -7.19 9.52
N ILE A 446 32.55 -7.29 8.24
CA ILE A 446 32.63 -6.14 7.32
C ILE A 446 31.24 -5.49 7.20
N HIS A 447 30.18 -6.29 7.03
CA HIS A 447 28.82 -5.77 6.93
C HIS A 447 28.38 -5.02 8.18
N MET A 448 28.63 -5.59 9.37
CA MET A 448 28.33 -4.95 10.64
C MET A 448 29.08 -3.63 10.83
N GLN A 449 30.32 -3.52 10.34
CA GLN A 449 31.09 -2.28 10.43
C GLN A 449 30.55 -1.16 9.54
N PHE A 450 30.06 -1.48 8.35
CA PHE A 450 29.46 -0.48 7.45
C PHE A 450 28.00 -0.16 7.80
N GLY A 451 27.30 -1.04 8.53
CA GLY A 451 25.94 -0.85 9.02
C GLY A 451 25.78 0.13 10.18
N VAL A 452 26.86 0.73 10.70
CA VAL A 452 26.88 1.56 11.93
C VAL A 452 26.18 2.93 11.78
N TYR A 453 25.55 3.23 10.64
CA TYR A 453 24.78 4.46 10.44
C TYR A 453 23.32 4.40 10.92
N ILE A 454 22.89 3.33 11.59
CA ILE A 454 21.48 3.12 11.97
C ILE A 454 21.25 3.24 13.49
N ASN A 455 20.03 3.67 13.84
CA ASN A 455 19.57 4.18 15.13
C ASN A 455 19.93 3.31 16.36
N SER A 456 20.05 3.96 17.52
CA SER A 456 20.47 3.35 18.81
C SER A 456 19.73 2.09 19.30
N TRP A 457 18.51 1.82 18.83
CA TRP A 457 17.68 0.67 19.23
C TRP A 457 18.00 -0.63 18.47
N GLU A 458 18.85 -0.58 17.42
CA GLU A 458 19.30 -1.76 16.68
C GLU A 458 20.57 -2.41 17.28
N ARG A 459 21.27 -1.72 18.20
CA ARG A 459 22.48 -2.26 18.86
C ARG A 459 22.22 -3.56 19.62
N ASP A 460 21.08 -3.68 20.30
CA ASP A 460 20.70 -4.89 21.05
C ASP A 460 20.50 -6.11 20.13
N GLY A 461 20.19 -5.90 18.85
CA GLY A 461 20.07 -6.95 17.85
C GLY A 461 21.44 -7.48 17.43
N TYR A 462 22.41 -6.59 17.19
CA TYR A 462 23.75 -6.96 16.73
C TYR A 462 24.51 -7.82 17.75
N ASP A 463 24.41 -7.50 19.05
CA ASP A 463 25.06 -8.30 20.10
C ASP A 463 24.53 -9.75 20.10
N LYS A 464 23.22 -9.91 19.97
CA LYS A 464 22.60 -11.24 19.88
C LYS A 464 23.03 -11.99 18.62
N ILE A 465 23.14 -11.30 17.49
CA ILE A 465 23.63 -11.90 16.23
C ILE A 465 25.09 -12.36 16.39
N LEU A 466 25.96 -11.53 16.98
CA LEU A 466 27.36 -11.87 17.23
C LEU A 466 27.48 -13.12 18.13
N ILE A 467 26.72 -13.14 19.23
CA ILE A 467 26.67 -14.29 20.15
C ILE A 467 26.24 -15.55 19.38
N LEU A 468 25.16 -15.47 18.60
CA LEU A 468 24.67 -16.60 17.82
C LEU A 468 25.72 -17.12 16.80
N CYS A 469 26.42 -16.21 16.13
CA CYS A 469 27.50 -16.58 15.20
C CYS A 469 28.64 -17.32 15.91
N LEU A 470 29.08 -16.82 17.08
CA LEU A 470 30.14 -17.44 17.88
C LEU A 470 29.71 -18.82 18.42
N GLU A 471 28.49 -18.95 18.92
CA GLU A 471 27.91 -20.23 19.34
C GLU A 471 27.84 -21.26 18.21
N GLN A 472 27.68 -20.80 16.97
CA GLN A 472 27.66 -21.62 15.76
C GLN A 472 29.03 -21.81 15.10
N GLY A 473 30.12 -21.46 15.80
CA GLY A 473 31.49 -21.77 15.40
C GLY A 473 32.21 -20.67 14.61
N ALA A 474 31.73 -19.42 14.64
CA ALA A 474 32.51 -18.29 14.11
C ALA A 474 33.79 -18.06 14.94
N ASN A 475 34.88 -17.67 14.28
CA ASN A 475 36.19 -17.49 14.92
C ASN A 475 36.29 -16.11 15.61
N PRO A 476 36.33 -16.01 16.94
CA PRO A 476 36.43 -14.71 17.63
C PRO A 476 37.74 -13.97 17.34
N ASN A 477 38.77 -14.67 16.84
CA ASN A 477 40.09 -14.10 16.53
C ASN A 477 40.28 -13.81 15.03
N GLN A 478 39.20 -13.78 14.26
CA GLN A 478 39.28 -13.51 12.82
C GLN A 478 39.84 -12.11 12.57
N LYS A 479 40.93 -12.04 11.78
CA LYS A 479 41.51 -10.76 11.35
C LYS A 479 40.76 -10.29 10.11
N ILE A 480 40.29 -9.05 10.12
CA ILE A 480 39.60 -8.43 8.98
C ILE A 480 40.58 -7.52 8.25
N ASN A 481 40.80 -7.79 6.97
CA ASN A 481 41.48 -6.85 6.08
C ASN A 481 40.42 -5.99 5.40
N LEU A 482 40.22 -4.78 5.91
CA LEU A 482 39.34 -3.80 5.26
C LEU A 482 40.02 -3.29 4.00
N PRO A 483 39.30 -3.18 2.87
CA PRO A 483 39.80 -2.40 1.75
C PRO A 483 39.93 -0.95 2.20
N THR A 484 41.09 -0.37 1.89
CA THR A 484 41.39 1.06 2.02
C THR A 484 40.57 1.91 1.06
#